data_AF-A0A967VG42-F1
#
_entry.id   AF-A0A967VG42-F1
#
_cell.length_a   1.000
_cell.length_b   1.000
_cell.length_c   1.000
_cell.angle_alpha   90.00
_cell.angle_beta   90.00
_cell.angle_gamma   90.00
#
_symmetry.space_group_name_H-M   'P 1'
#
loop_
_entity.id
_entity.type
_entity.pdbx_description
1 polymer ?
#
loop_
_entity_poly.entity_id
_entity_poly.type
_entity_poly.pdbx_seq_one_letter_code
_entity_poly.pdbx_strand_id
1 'polypeptide(L)'
;YEKHLWSELGHGEPITVIAARDDGHEAERVASEIMHHRFQNRTRHADYAVLYRGNYQARILEQRLRELGIPYRVSGGRSFFDL
;
A
#
# COMPACT_ATOMS: atom_id res chain seq x y z
N TYR A 1 -28.16 -4.86 -17.01
CA TYR A 1 -27.89 -5.94 -16.05
C TYR A 1 -27.13 -5.34 -14.88
N GLU A 2 -27.82 -5.07 -13.77
CA GLU A 2 -27.18 -4.68 -12.51
C GLU A 2 -26.54 -5.92 -11.89
N LYS A 3 -25.24 -5.86 -11.63
CA LYS A 3 -24.52 -6.92 -10.92
C LYS A 3 -24.61 -6.63 -9.43
N HIS A 4 -25.42 -7.40 -8.72
CA HIS A 4 -25.40 -7.40 -7.26
C HIS A 4 -24.26 -8.31 -6.78
N LEU A 5 -23.20 -7.69 -6.26
CA LEU A 5 -22.11 -8.37 -5.56
C LEU A 5 -22.49 -8.46 -4.08
N TRP A 6 -22.57 -9.68 -3.55
CA TRP A 6 -22.82 -9.93 -2.14
C TRP A 6 -21.74 -10.88 -1.61
N SER A 7 -21.41 -10.74 -0.33
CA SER A 7 -20.42 -11.55 0.37
C SER A 7 -21.02 -12.02 1.70
N GLU A 8 -20.87 -13.32 1.98
CA GLU A 8 -21.28 -13.96 3.24
C GLU A 8 -20.25 -13.76 4.37
N LEU A 9 -19.06 -13.25 4.02
CA LEU A 9 -18.09 -12.76 4.99
C LEU A 9 -18.68 -11.49 5.61
N GLY A 10 -18.99 -11.51 6.90
CA GLY A 10 -19.68 -10.43 7.62
C GLY A 10 -18.97 -9.07 7.60
N HIS A 11 -19.36 -8.17 8.50
CA HIS A 11 -18.75 -6.84 8.57
C HIS A 11 -17.27 -6.94 8.98
N GLY A 12 -16.37 -6.77 8.01
CA GLY A 12 -14.92 -6.67 8.23
C GLY A 12 -14.52 -5.32 8.85
N GLU A 13 -13.22 -5.03 8.84
CA GLU A 13 -12.72 -3.73 9.29
C GLU A 13 -13.24 -2.58 8.40
N PRO A 14 -13.62 -1.45 9.01
CA PRO A 14 -14.08 -0.29 8.25
C PRO A 14 -12.96 0.28 7.38
N ILE A 15 -13.33 0.79 6.21
CA ILE A 15 -12.38 1.47 5.32
C ILE A 15 -12.01 2.82 5.94
N THR A 16 -10.71 3.01 6.16
CA THR A 16 -10.16 4.28 6.65
C THR A 16 -9.66 5.11 5.48
N VAL A 17 -10.01 6.40 5.47
CA VAL A 17 -9.48 7.38 4.51
C VAL A 17 -8.56 8.34 5.25
N ILE A 18 -7.32 8.47 4.77
CA ILE A 18 -6.31 9.29 5.41
C ILE A 18 -5.91 10.40 4.44
N ALA A 19 -6.11 11.66 4.84
CA ALA A 19 -5.64 12.80 4.08
C ALA A 19 -4.15 13.05 4.39
N ALA A 20 -3.32 13.00 3.35
CA ALA A 20 -1.93 13.43 3.39
C ALA A 20 -1.79 14.89 2.94
N ARG A 21 -0.64 15.50 3.25
CA ARG A 21 -0.37 16.91 2.91
C ARG A 21 0.28 17.02 1.54
N ASP A 22 1.20 16.11 1.26
CA ASP A 22 1.99 16.01 0.04
C ASP A 22 2.23 14.52 -0.28
N ASP A 23 2.64 14.20 -1.51
CA ASP A 23 2.93 12.81 -1.93
C ASP A 23 3.97 12.13 -1.02
N GLY A 24 4.96 12.89 -0.54
CA GLY A 24 5.99 12.39 0.37
C GLY A 24 5.43 11.98 1.74
N HIS A 25 4.48 12.75 2.27
CA HIS A 25 3.80 12.44 3.53
C HIS A 25 2.80 11.30 3.36
N GLU A 26 2.16 11.18 2.19
CA GLU A 26 1.30 10.04 1.85
C GLU A 26 2.10 8.74 1.88
N ALA A 27 3.25 8.69 1.19
CA ALA A 27 4.09 7.51 1.15
C ALA A 27 4.63 7.09 2.52
N GLU A 28 5.05 8.06 3.34
CA GLU A 28 5.50 7.82 4.70
C GLU A 28 4.38 7.26 5.58
N ARG A 29 3.17 7.81 5.46
CA ARG A 29 2.00 7.30 6.16
C ARG A 29 1.65 5.87 5.75
N VAL A 30 1.62 5.57 4.45
CA VAL A 30 1.34 4.22 3.95
C VAL A 30 2.36 3.22 4.50
N ALA A 31 3.65 3.56 4.43
CA ALA A 31 4.69 2.66 4.92
C ALA A 31 4.63 2.47 6.45
N SER A 32 4.37 3.54 7.20
CA SER A 32 4.20 3.50 8.66
C SER A 32 2.98 2.66 9.06
N GLU A 33 1.86 2.80 8.35
CA GLU A 33 0.64 2.02 8.59
C GLU A 33 0.87 0.53 8.34
N ILE A 34 1.57 0.17 7.26
CA ILE A 34 1.96 -1.21 6.97
C ILE A 34 2.80 -1.77 8.13
N MET A 35 3.79 -1.02 8.62
CA MET A 35 4.61 -1.44 9.76
C MET A 35 3.80 -1.58 11.05
N HIS A 36 2.93 -0.62 11.34
CA HIS A 36 2.11 -0.60 12.54
C HIS A 36 1.14 -1.79 12.56
N HIS A 37 0.37 -1.96 11.48
CA HIS A 37 -0.55 -3.07 11.33
C HIS A 37 0.20 -4.41 11.37
N ARG A 38 1.38 -4.49 10.77
CA ARG A 38 2.21 -5.70 10.81
C ARG A 38 2.65 -6.03 12.22
N PHE A 39 3.09 -5.03 12.96
CA PHE A 39 3.55 -5.20 14.33
C PHE A 39 2.42 -5.66 15.26
N GLN A 40 1.22 -5.09 15.10
CA GLN A 40 0.04 -5.45 15.88
C GLN A 40 -0.51 -6.84 15.52
N ASN A 41 -0.68 -7.11 14.23
CA ASN A 41 -1.39 -8.30 13.75
C ASN A 41 -0.45 -9.46 13.36
N ARG A 42 0.87 -9.29 13.53
CA ARG A 42 1.94 -10.27 13.22
C ARG A 42 1.82 -10.86 11.80
N THR A 43 1.35 -10.05 10.86
CA THR A 43 1.16 -10.41 9.45
C THR A 43 2.48 -10.40 8.67
N ARG A 44 2.44 -10.84 7.40
CA ARG A 44 3.60 -10.83 6.51
C ARG A 44 3.51 -9.62 5.58
N HIS A 45 4.66 -9.09 5.16
CA HIS A 45 4.71 -8.00 4.17
C HIS A 45 4.04 -8.38 2.84
N ALA A 46 3.99 -9.68 2.51
CA ALA A 46 3.33 -10.19 1.30
C ALA A 46 1.79 -10.13 1.35
N ASP A 47 1.20 -9.92 2.53
CA ASP A 47 -0.25 -9.79 2.68
C ASP A 47 -0.75 -8.35 2.37
N TYR A 48 0.16 -7.42 2.08
CA TYR A 48 -0.13 -6.02 1.76
C TYR A 48 0.10 -5.71 0.29
N ALA A 49 -0.78 -4.88 -0.29
CA ALA A 49 -0.64 -4.37 -1.64
C ALA A 49 -0.92 -2.86 -1.67
N VAL A 50 -0.07 -2.11 -2.36
CA VAL A 50 -0.25 -0.67 -2.59
C VAL A 50 -0.60 -0.46 -4.06
N LEU A 51 -1.77 0.12 -4.32
CA LEU A 51 -2.25 0.44 -5.66
C LEU A 51 -2.12 1.94 -5.90
N TYR A 52 -1.48 2.33 -7.00
CA TYR A 52 -1.30 3.72 -7.40
C TYR A 52 -1.71 3.91 -8.85
N ARG A 53 -2.05 5.15 -9.23
CA ARG A 53 -2.58 5.46 -10.57
C ARG A 53 -1.49 5.83 -11.57
N GLY A 54 -0.37 6.40 -11.11
CA GLY A 54 0.72 6.86 -11.96
C GLY A 54 2.11 6.41 -11.49
N ASN A 55 3.03 6.18 -12.43
CA ASN A 55 4.40 5.72 -12.15
C ASN A 55 5.21 6.69 -11.27
N TYR A 56 4.89 7.98 -11.30
CA TYR A 56 5.58 8.97 -10.46
C TYR A 56 5.34 8.74 -8.96
N GLN A 57 4.18 8.17 -8.59
CA GLN A 57 3.84 7.84 -7.20
C GLN A 57 4.64 6.64 -6.70
N ALA A 58 5.00 5.71 -7.60
CA ALA A 58 5.79 4.53 -7.27
C ALA A 58 7.15 4.90 -6.68
N ARG A 59 7.85 5.85 -7.31
CA ARG A 59 9.21 6.26 -6.89
C ARG A 59 9.26 6.72 -5.43
N ILE A 60 8.30 7.56 -5.02
CA ILE A 60 8.26 8.13 -3.67
C ILE A 60 7.91 7.02 -2.66
N LEU A 61 6.96 6.15 -3.00
CA LEU A 61 6.60 4.99 -2.19
C LEU A 61 7.78 4.05 -2.00
N GLU A 62 8.47 3.66 -3.08
CA GLU A 62 9.64 2.80 -3.04
C GLU A 62 10.76 3.38 -2.16
N GLN A 63 11.02 4.68 -2.26
CA GLN A 63 12.01 5.34 -1.43
C GLN A 63 11.66 5.23 0.06
N ARG A 64 10.40 5.52 0.44
CA ARG A 64 9.96 5.42 1.85
C ARG A 64 9.94 3.99 2.37
N LEU A 65 9.48 3.03 1.55
CA LEU A 65 9.51 1.61 1.90
C LEU A 65 10.95 1.13 2.15
N ARG A 66 11.91 1.57 1.31
CA ARG A 66 13.32 1.26 1.48
C ARG A 66 13.93 1.91 2.73
N GLU A 67 13.62 3.17 2.99
CA GLU A 67 14.07 3.89 4.20
C GLU A 67 13.61 3.18 5.48
N LEU A 68 12.40 2.61 5.47
CA LEU A 68 11.81 1.86 6.59
C LEU A 68 12.17 0.36 6.59
N GLY A 69 12.99 -0.11 5.64
CA GLY A 69 13.43 -1.50 5.57
C GLY A 69 12.32 -2.51 5.21
N ILE A 70 11.27 -2.05 4.53
CA ILE A 70 10.13 -2.88 4.13
C ILE A 70 10.45 -3.55 2.78
N PRO A 71 10.49 -4.89 2.70
CA PRO A 71 10.69 -5.58 1.43
C PRO A 71 9.47 -5.36 0.53
N TYR A 72 9.72 -4.89 -0.69
CA TYR A 72 8.67 -4.59 -1.66
C TYR A 72 8.93 -5.27 -3.01
N ARG A 73 7.86 -5.49 -3.78
CA ARG A 73 7.93 -6.00 -5.15
C ARG A 73 6.98 -5.20 -6.02
N VAL A 74 7.49 -4.62 -7.09
CA VAL A 74 6.67 -3.90 -8.07
C VAL A 74 6.13 -4.91 -9.08
N SER A 75 4.83 -4.84 -9.36
CA SER A 75 4.14 -5.69 -10.34
C SER A 75 3.40 -4.80 -11.34
N GLY A 76 3.68 -4.94 -12.65
CA GLY A 76 2.93 -4.25 -13.71
C GLY A 76 3.61 -3.04 -14.37
N GLY A 77 4.87 -2.72 -14.04
CA GLY A 77 5.68 -1.72 -14.74
C GLY A 77 7.14 -2.14 -14.75
N ARG A 78 7.92 -1.75 -15.77
CA ARG A 78 9.38 -1.94 -15.77
C ARG A 78 9.90 -1.31 -14.47
N SER A 79 10.58 -2.09 -13.65
CA SER A 79 11.33 -1.58 -12.50
C SER A 79 12.11 -0.36 -12.98
N PHE A 80 11.92 0.79 -12.34
CA PHE A 80 12.64 2.01 -12.71
C PHE A 80 14.16 1.88 -12.47
N PHE A 81 14.57 0.82 -11.76
CA PHE A 81 15.95 0.39 -11.53
C PHE A 81 16.46 -0.65 -12.55
N ASP A 82 15.69 -1.00 -13.57
CA ASP A 82 16.06 -1.93 -14.66
C ASP A 82 16.30 -1.17 -15.98
N LEU A 83 16.90 0.02 -15.88
CA LEU A 83 17.42 0.80 -17.01
C LEU A 83 18.90 1.12 -16.81
#